data_AF-A0A7U2IAJ6-F1
#
_entry.id   AF-A0A7U2IAJ6-F1
#
_cell.length_a   1.000
_cell.length_b   1.000
_cell.length_c   1.000
_cell.angle_alpha   90.00
_cell.angle_beta   90.00
_cell.angle_gamma   90.00
#
_symmetry.space_group_name_H-M   'P 1'
#
loop_
_entity.id
_entity.type
_entity.pdbx_description
1 polymer ?
#
loop_
_entity_poly.entity_id
_entity_poly.type
_entity_poly.pdbx_seq_one_letter_code
_entity_poly.pdbx_strand_id
1 'polypeptide(L)'
;MLLPLQDLEDAFCFCSCVLASSSSIPPLFSFCVGCIQLASCLHSVFLPLQDFTMEDPYDARYGSIESHIDAAGFQLVNLNLPSWYINPDIKVAFASLSQWDNVVRDAPLQVAPGLAEVLSSSKPPGLDFFRRLPKPPASKLWAVYALILEHLELEPVLYIGSGTSASAGVQGRHTGYLTGSGNIPVLVKLALNQGYSLCFGMLCWTPLPPPQLVPRLRARFLALESVFAVIFCACVKMIMDDVFIPDFFLWSRAEVTWKPGCTHLSLSESVRADLELTEEELVLAHELRLQRNVAKTQRCRKRKREEDEELYLQNNLAQHQAWSERNPGRVNEIAADVRNKAKDLQRFRCEVCDHNAATQHALDSHLLTKAHLDAEKAGRKVLKPLSAAALNRRASREAAIANRVHYCAPCDKACTSSTDLKRHKDKQKHKDIVARQQARKQ
;
A
#
# COMPACT_ATOMS: atom_id res chain seq x y z
N MET A 1 20.67 28.76 35.00
CA MET A 1 19.86 29.75 35.73
C MET A 1 18.63 29.02 36.22
N LEU A 2 18.60 28.69 37.50
CA LEU A 2 17.52 27.95 38.17
C LEU A 2 16.62 28.96 38.86
N LEU A 3 15.31 28.89 38.62
CA LEU A 3 14.29 29.58 39.41
C LEU A 3 13.43 28.51 40.11
N PRO A 4 13.09 28.67 41.41
CA PRO A 4 12.26 27.73 42.14
C PRO A 4 10.76 28.05 41.95
N LEU A 5 9.95 27.00 41.84
CA LEU A 5 8.50 27.04 41.89
C LEU A 5 8.06 26.81 43.35
N GLN A 6 7.30 27.76 43.89
CA GLN A 6 6.55 27.63 45.15
C GLN A 6 5.06 27.54 44.83
N ASP A 7 4.43 26.54 45.46
CA ASP A 7 3.12 26.51 46.12
C ASP A 7 1.92 27.17 45.45
N LEU A 8 0.91 26.34 45.16
CA LEU A 8 -0.51 26.68 45.28
C LEU A 8 -1.33 25.40 45.41
N GLU A 9 -1.51 24.97 46.66
CA GLU A 9 -2.67 24.21 47.11
C GLU A 9 -3.85 25.19 47.22
N ASP A 10 -5.02 24.85 46.67
CA ASP A 10 -6.25 24.88 47.45
C ASP A 10 -7.47 24.29 46.72
N ALA A 11 -8.30 23.68 47.55
CA ALA A 11 -9.47 22.85 47.31
C ALA A 11 -10.62 23.51 46.52
N PHE A 12 -11.44 22.68 45.86
CA PHE A 12 -12.90 22.80 45.95
C PHE A 12 -13.59 21.43 45.97
N CYS A 13 -14.61 21.37 46.81
CA CYS A 13 -15.28 20.20 47.35
C CYS A 13 -16.70 20.05 46.75
N PHE A 14 -17.13 18.80 46.55
CA PHE A 14 -18.49 18.24 46.53
C PHE A 14 -19.67 19.00 45.88
N CYS A 15 -20.38 18.31 44.97
CA CYS A 15 -21.83 18.19 45.05
C CYS A 15 -22.32 16.90 44.35
N SER A 16 -23.11 16.10 45.09
CA SER A 16 -23.77 14.86 44.65
C SER A 16 -25.30 15.04 44.64
N CYS A 17 -25.97 14.14 43.92
CA CYS A 17 -27.42 13.83 43.87
C CYS A 17 -28.25 14.74 42.93
N VAL A 18 -29.17 14.22 42.08
CA VAL A 18 -30.38 13.45 42.44
C VAL A 18 -30.90 12.60 41.24
N LEU A 19 -31.48 11.44 41.57
CA LEU A 19 -32.25 10.48 40.74
C LEU A 19 -33.73 10.92 40.52
N ALA A 20 -34.32 10.58 39.35
CA ALA A 20 -35.75 10.24 39.14
C ALA A 20 -35.98 9.80 37.66
N SER A 21 -36.30 8.53 37.33
CA SER A 21 -37.64 7.95 37.04
C SER A 21 -38.46 8.72 35.98
N SER A 22 -39.09 8.17 34.93
CA SER A 22 -39.84 6.91 34.78
C SER A 22 -40.37 6.70 33.34
N SER A 23 -40.47 5.43 32.91
CA SER A 23 -41.53 4.77 32.11
C SER A 23 -42.07 5.35 30.79
N SER A 24 -42.00 4.56 29.70
CA SER A 24 -43.20 4.02 28.99
C SER A 24 -42.83 3.07 27.84
N ILE A 25 -43.44 1.87 27.88
CA ILE A 25 -43.37 0.79 26.87
C ILE A 25 -44.73 0.76 26.16
N PRO A 26 -44.79 0.40 24.86
CA PRO A 26 -45.91 -0.39 24.34
C PRO A 26 -45.44 -1.76 23.78
N PRO A 27 -46.22 -2.84 23.97
CA PRO A 27 -45.93 -4.14 23.38
C PRO A 27 -46.58 -4.26 22.01
N LEU A 28 -46.03 -5.15 21.19
CA LEU A 28 -46.69 -6.01 20.17
C LEU A 28 -45.67 -6.30 19.07
N PHE A 29 -45.12 -7.51 19.00
CA PHE A 29 -44.98 -8.18 17.71
C PHE A 29 -44.87 -9.71 17.88
N SER A 30 -45.58 -10.35 16.97
CA SER A 30 -45.92 -11.76 16.84
C SER A 30 -44.72 -12.71 16.90
N PHE A 31 -44.93 -13.83 17.60
CA PHE A 31 -44.15 -15.05 17.43
C PHE A 31 -44.13 -15.48 15.96
N CYS A 32 -42.93 -15.71 15.42
CA CYS A 32 -42.73 -16.51 14.21
C CYS A 32 -41.78 -17.65 14.57
N VAL A 33 -42.35 -18.84 14.73
CA VAL A 33 -41.63 -20.11 14.93
C VAL A 33 -41.20 -20.59 13.56
N GLY A 34 -39.89 -20.66 13.30
CA GLY A 34 -39.38 -21.39 12.14
C GLY A 34 -38.11 -20.83 11.50
N CYS A 35 -36.95 -20.98 12.15
CA CYS A 35 -35.66 -21.14 11.47
C CYS A 35 -34.63 -21.74 12.44
N ILE A 36 -34.68 -23.05 12.59
CA ILE A 36 -33.56 -23.85 13.12
C ILE A 36 -32.69 -24.19 11.91
N GLN A 37 -31.59 -23.46 11.70
CA GLN A 37 -30.38 -23.95 11.03
C GLN A 37 -29.27 -22.89 11.03
N LEU A 38 -28.09 -23.28 11.54
CA LEU A 38 -26.76 -22.65 11.45
C LEU A 38 -26.44 -21.48 12.40
N ALA A 39 -26.56 -21.70 13.71
CA ALA A 39 -25.86 -20.91 14.74
C ALA A 39 -24.83 -21.79 15.47
N SER A 40 -23.78 -22.20 14.77
CA SER A 40 -22.69 -22.99 15.35
C SER A 40 -21.36 -22.56 14.75
N CYS A 41 -20.87 -21.36 15.11
CA CYS A 41 -19.46 -20.93 15.06
C CYS A 41 -19.25 -19.45 15.48
N LEU A 42 -19.84 -18.95 16.58
CA LEU A 42 -19.46 -17.62 17.13
C LEU A 42 -19.62 -17.53 18.66
N HIS A 43 -19.19 -18.56 19.38
CA HIS A 43 -18.84 -18.40 20.80
C HIS A 43 -17.31 -18.49 20.90
N SER A 44 -16.62 -17.46 20.40
CA SER A 44 -15.30 -17.14 20.91
C SER A 44 -15.51 -16.85 22.40
N VAL A 45 -15.10 -17.80 23.24
CA VAL A 45 -15.08 -17.66 24.68
C VAL A 45 -14.25 -16.41 24.97
N PHE A 46 -14.91 -15.30 25.31
CA PHE A 46 -14.27 -14.17 25.96
C PHE A 46 -13.84 -14.68 27.34
N LEU A 47 -12.63 -15.24 27.40
CA LEU A 47 -11.95 -15.34 28.67
C LEU A 47 -11.88 -13.91 29.23
N PRO A 48 -12.23 -13.69 30.52
CA PRO A 48 -11.96 -12.41 31.14
C PRO A 48 -10.50 -12.08 30.84
N LEU A 49 -10.25 -10.90 30.29
CA LEU A 49 -8.90 -10.38 30.07
C LEU A 49 -8.20 -10.47 31.44
N GLN A 50 -7.50 -11.57 31.66
CA GLN A 50 -6.55 -11.73 32.75
C GLN A 50 -5.63 -10.51 32.64
N ASP A 51 -5.32 -9.86 33.76
CA ASP A 51 -4.50 -8.65 33.80
C ASP A 51 -3.22 -8.88 32.97
N PHE A 52 -3.29 -8.49 31.71
CA PHE A 52 -2.27 -8.75 30.73
C PHE A 52 -1.24 -7.66 30.93
N THR A 53 -0.05 -8.04 31.39
CA THR A 53 1.07 -7.11 31.53
C THR A 53 1.92 -7.22 30.28
N MET A 54 2.32 -6.09 29.71
CA MET A 54 3.15 -6.08 28.50
C MET A 54 4.57 -6.60 28.72
N GLU A 55 4.95 -6.89 29.96
CA GLU A 55 6.19 -7.58 30.31
C GLU A 55 6.15 -9.07 29.93
N ASP A 56 4.96 -9.65 29.82
CA ASP A 56 4.80 -11.05 29.49
C ASP A 56 5.10 -11.29 28.00
N PRO A 57 6.05 -12.19 27.67
CA PRO A 57 6.28 -12.60 26.30
C PRO A 57 4.98 -13.10 25.65
N TYR A 58 4.82 -12.85 24.35
CA TYR A 58 3.67 -13.35 23.60
C TYR A 58 3.50 -14.86 23.79
N ASP A 59 2.28 -15.30 24.10
CA ASP A 59 1.93 -16.70 24.22
C ASP A 59 0.67 -17.00 23.39
N ALA A 60 0.85 -17.87 22.39
CA ALA A 60 -0.18 -18.25 21.44
C ALA A 60 -1.42 -18.90 22.07
N ARG A 61 -1.35 -19.33 23.34
CA ARG A 61 -2.50 -19.84 24.09
C ARG A 61 -3.55 -18.75 24.37
N TYR A 62 -3.16 -17.48 24.40
CA TYR A 62 -4.07 -16.35 24.70
C TYR A 62 -4.65 -15.66 23.47
N GLY A 63 -4.25 -16.05 22.25
CA GLY A 63 -4.80 -15.50 21.03
C GLY A 63 -3.78 -15.39 19.90
N SER A 64 -4.18 -14.73 18.82
CA SER A 64 -3.28 -14.45 17.70
C SER A 64 -2.32 -13.32 18.04
N ILE A 65 -1.17 -13.29 17.36
CA ILE A 65 -0.17 -12.24 17.51
C ILE A 65 -0.74 -10.86 17.18
N GLU A 66 -1.67 -10.76 16.21
CA GLU A 66 -2.39 -9.52 15.91
C GLU A 66 -3.21 -9.05 17.11
N SER A 67 -3.98 -9.94 17.73
CA SER A 67 -4.81 -9.60 18.88
C SER A 67 -3.98 -9.17 20.09
N HIS A 68 -2.81 -9.77 20.29
CA HIS A 68 -1.86 -9.38 21.34
C HIS A 68 -1.30 -7.97 21.10
N ILE A 69 -0.89 -7.66 19.86
CA ILE A 69 -0.40 -6.32 19.49
C ILE A 69 -1.51 -5.26 19.63
N ASP A 70 -2.75 -5.60 19.27
CA ASP A 70 -3.88 -4.70 19.44
C ASP A 70 -4.23 -4.49 20.92
N ALA A 71 -4.20 -5.54 21.74
CA ALA A 71 -4.40 -5.43 23.18
C ALA A 71 -3.35 -4.53 23.84
N ALA A 72 -2.08 -4.71 23.47
CA ALA A 72 -0.97 -3.83 23.87
C ALA A 72 -1.23 -2.36 23.51
N GLY A 73 -1.68 -2.11 22.27
CA GLY A 73 -1.99 -0.77 21.78
C GLY A 73 -3.12 -0.11 22.58
N PHE A 74 -4.19 -0.86 22.85
CA PHE A 74 -5.30 -0.36 23.65
C PHE A 74 -4.89 -0.09 25.11
N GLN A 75 -4.14 -1.01 25.73
CA GLN A 75 -3.64 -0.83 27.10
C GLN A 75 -2.76 0.42 27.21
N LEU A 76 -1.82 0.61 26.28
CA LEU A 76 -0.94 1.79 26.22
C LEU A 76 -1.75 3.09 26.13
N VAL A 77 -2.77 3.11 25.26
CA VAL A 77 -3.65 4.28 25.11
C VAL A 77 -4.49 4.52 26.36
N ASN A 78 -4.80 3.52 27.18
CA ASN A 78 -5.63 3.68 28.38
C ASN A 78 -4.88 4.03 29.66
N LEU A 79 -3.55 3.96 29.67
CA LEU A 79 -2.75 4.44 30.80
C LEU A 79 -3.08 5.89 31.17
N ASN A 80 -2.99 6.24 32.45
CA ASN A 80 -3.23 7.61 32.92
C ASN A 80 -2.04 8.54 32.60
N LEU A 81 -1.83 8.78 31.31
CA LEU A 81 -0.75 9.59 30.77
C LEU A 81 -1.18 11.07 30.71
N PRO A 82 -0.28 12.01 31.04
CA PRO A 82 -0.59 13.43 30.92
C PRO A 82 -0.77 13.86 29.46
N SER A 83 -1.53 14.93 29.23
CA SER A 83 -1.93 15.40 27.88
C SER A 83 -0.77 15.89 27.01
N TRP A 84 0.39 16.18 27.58
CA TRP A 84 1.61 16.49 26.84
C TRP A 84 2.38 15.23 26.40
N TYR A 85 2.07 14.07 26.98
CA TYR A 85 2.68 12.78 26.64
C TYR A 85 1.83 11.99 25.64
N ILE A 86 0.51 11.99 25.82
CA ILE A 86 -0.45 11.44 24.87
C ILE A 86 -1.35 12.53 24.33
N ASN A 87 -1.51 12.56 23.01
CA ASN A 87 -2.43 13.47 22.37
C ASN A 87 -3.88 13.15 22.79
N PRO A 88 -4.64 14.12 23.31
CA PRO A 88 -6.03 13.92 23.72
C PRO A 88 -6.93 13.34 22.62
N ASP A 89 -6.66 13.62 21.35
CA ASP A 89 -7.41 13.08 20.22
C ASP A 89 -7.34 11.54 20.15
N ILE A 90 -6.20 10.94 20.54
CA ILE A 90 -6.06 9.48 20.59
C ILE A 90 -6.94 8.91 21.71
N LYS A 91 -6.99 9.59 22.86
CA LYS A 91 -7.87 9.23 23.98
C LYS A 91 -9.34 9.33 23.59
N VAL A 92 -9.72 10.40 22.88
CA VAL A 92 -11.10 10.60 22.38
C VAL A 92 -11.47 9.54 21.35
N ALA A 93 -10.55 9.17 20.45
CA ALA A 93 -10.79 8.15 19.44
C ALA A 93 -11.05 6.76 20.06
N PHE A 94 -10.48 6.50 21.24
CA PHE A 94 -10.53 5.21 21.93
C PHE A 94 -10.92 5.35 23.40
N ALA A 95 -12.01 6.07 23.66
CA ALA A 95 -12.54 6.25 25.00
C ALA A 95 -13.11 4.95 25.60
N SER A 96 -13.39 3.95 24.77
CA SER A 96 -13.83 2.62 25.19
C SER A 96 -13.19 1.49 24.37
N LEU A 97 -13.14 0.29 24.96
CA LEU A 97 -12.68 -0.93 24.27
C LEU A 97 -13.52 -1.22 23.03
N SER A 98 -14.84 -0.99 23.09
CA SER A 98 -15.72 -1.19 21.94
C SER A 98 -15.38 -0.30 20.74
N GLN A 99 -14.91 0.93 20.95
CA GLN A 99 -14.47 1.81 19.87
C GLN A 99 -13.17 1.30 19.23
N TRP A 100 -12.25 0.79 20.04
CA TRP A 100 -11.03 0.15 19.56
C TRP A 100 -11.35 -1.11 18.75
N ASP A 101 -12.16 -2.02 19.30
CA ASP A 101 -12.54 -3.29 18.68
C ASP A 101 -13.27 -3.10 17.35
N ASN A 102 -14.10 -2.05 17.24
CA ASN A 102 -14.75 -1.70 15.98
C ASN A 102 -13.71 -1.39 14.89
N VAL A 103 -12.67 -0.61 15.21
CA VAL A 103 -11.59 -0.27 14.27
C VAL A 103 -10.72 -1.49 13.96
N VAL A 104 -10.46 -2.36 14.94
CA VAL A 104 -9.74 -3.62 14.74
C VAL A 104 -10.48 -4.52 13.76
N ARG A 105 -11.80 -4.68 13.96
CA ARG A 105 -12.67 -5.49 13.09
C ARG A 105 -12.73 -4.95 11.66
N ASP A 106 -12.86 -3.63 11.50
CA ASP A 106 -13.05 -3.01 10.18
C ASP A 106 -11.72 -2.88 9.39
N ALA A 107 -10.57 -2.95 10.08
CA ALA A 107 -9.25 -2.94 9.48
C ALA A 107 -8.32 -3.95 10.19
N PRO A 108 -8.49 -5.27 9.94
CA PRO A 108 -7.68 -6.29 10.59
C PRO A 108 -6.21 -6.13 10.22
N LEU A 109 -5.33 -6.42 11.17
CA LEU A 109 -3.89 -6.39 10.94
C LEU A 109 -3.42 -7.67 10.27
N GLN A 110 -2.34 -7.53 9.52
CA GLN A 110 -1.43 -8.60 9.17
C GLN A 110 -0.07 -8.24 9.77
N VAL A 111 0.68 -9.25 10.21
CA VAL A 111 2.00 -9.05 10.82
C VAL A 111 3.11 -9.70 10.01
N ALA A 112 4.34 -9.23 10.25
CA ALA A 112 5.52 -9.81 9.67
C ALA A 112 5.72 -11.27 10.09
N PRO A 113 6.13 -12.16 9.17
CA PRO A 113 6.55 -13.52 9.53
C PRO A 113 7.69 -13.49 10.55
N GLY A 114 7.66 -14.40 11.53
CA GLY A 114 8.66 -14.45 12.60
C GLY A 114 8.37 -13.53 13.80
N LEU A 115 7.37 -12.64 13.71
CA LEU A 115 7.10 -11.68 14.79
C LEU A 115 6.58 -12.35 16.07
N ALA A 116 5.76 -13.38 15.93
CA ALA A 116 5.26 -14.17 17.06
C ALA A 116 6.43 -14.78 17.84
N GLU A 117 7.34 -15.44 17.15
CA GLU A 117 8.53 -16.07 17.73
C GLU A 117 9.45 -15.04 18.40
N VAL A 118 9.58 -13.85 17.82
CA VAL A 118 10.33 -12.74 18.40
C VAL A 118 9.68 -12.25 19.69
N LEU A 119 8.38 -12.01 19.71
CA LEU A 119 7.68 -11.49 20.89
C LEU A 119 7.49 -12.55 21.99
N SER A 120 7.57 -13.84 21.66
CA SER A 120 7.63 -14.94 22.64
C SER A 120 9.03 -15.17 23.24
N SER A 121 10.06 -14.50 22.70
CA SER A 121 11.45 -14.73 23.09
C SER A 121 11.83 -13.92 24.32
N SER A 122 12.51 -14.58 25.27
CA SER A 122 13.13 -13.90 26.43
C SER A 122 14.36 -13.07 26.07
N LYS A 123 14.80 -13.09 24.81
CA LYS A 123 15.95 -12.32 24.32
C LYS A 123 15.54 -11.45 23.12
N PRO A 124 16.10 -10.23 23.00
CA PRO A 124 15.80 -9.36 21.87
C PRO A 124 16.22 -10.01 20.54
N PRO A 125 15.51 -9.71 19.43
CA PRO A 125 15.86 -10.25 18.13
C PRO A 125 17.21 -9.70 17.66
N GLY A 126 17.96 -10.48 16.88
CA GLY A 126 19.11 -9.96 16.15
C GLY A 126 18.69 -9.04 14.98
N LEU A 127 19.62 -8.22 14.49
CA LEU A 127 19.39 -7.32 13.34
C LEU A 127 18.89 -8.04 12.07
N ASP A 128 19.26 -9.31 11.92
CA ASP A 128 18.83 -10.17 10.82
C ASP A 128 17.31 -10.35 10.73
N PHE A 129 16.59 -10.28 11.86
CA PHE A 129 15.12 -10.28 11.85
C PHE A 129 14.59 -9.10 11.03
N PHE A 130 15.07 -7.90 11.35
CA PHE A 130 14.64 -6.66 10.70
C PHE A 130 15.04 -6.61 9.22
N ARG A 131 16.21 -7.15 8.85
CA ARG A 131 16.65 -7.25 7.44
C ARG A 131 15.75 -8.13 6.59
N ARG A 132 15.10 -9.13 7.21
CA ARG A 132 14.18 -10.07 6.53
C ARG A 132 12.73 -9.61 6.50
N LEU A 133 12.40 -8.48 7.13
CA LEU A 133 11.03 -7.97 7.14
C LEU A 133 10.52 -7.69 5.71
N PRO A 134 9.23 -7.91 5.44
CA PRO A 134 8.67 -7.72 4.12
C PRO A 134 8.73 -6.24 3.71
N LYS A 135 9.15 -6.00 2.46
CA LYS A 135 9.08 -4.66 1.85
C LYS A 135 7.65 -4.34 1.44
N PRO A 136 7.27 -3.05 1.37
CA PRO A 136 5.96 -2.67 0.85
C PRO A 136 5.70 -3.25 -0.55
N PRO A 137 4.53 -3.88 -0.78
CA PRO A 137 4.13 -4.33 -2.10
C PRO A 137 3.76 -3.13 -2.99
N ALA A 138 3.48 -3.40 -4.27
CA ALA A 138 2.96 -2.38 -5.18
C ALA A 138 1.53 -1.90 -4.82
N SER A 139 0.77 -2.71 -4.07
CA SER A 139 -0.54 -2.32 -3.56
C SER A 139 -0.41 -1.31 -2.41
N LYS A 140 -1.41 -0.42 -2.29
CA LYS A 140 -1.41 0.61 -1.24
C LYS A 140 -1.82 0.02 0.10
N LEU A 141 -0.91 0.07 1.06
CA LEU A 141 -1.12 -0.39 2.44
C LEU A 141 -0.83 0.74 3.42
N TRP A 142 -1.46 0.69 4.60
CA TRP A 142 -0.97 1.37 5.79
C TRP A 142 -0.16 0.38 6.61
N ALA A 143 0.95 0.82 7.18
CA ALA A 143 1.86 -0.06 7.91
C ALA A 143 2.61 0.68 9.02
N VAL A 144 2.96 -0.05 10.07
CA VAL A 144 4.10 0.28 10.95
C VAL A 144 5.33 -0.42 10.36
N TYR A 145 6.43 0.30 10.24
CA TYR A 145 7.67 -0.17 9.63
C TYR A 145 8.86 0.09 10.54
N ALA A 146 9.90 -0.72 10.34
CA ALA A 146 11.21 -0.56 10.92
C ALA A 146 12.22 -0.11 9.86
N LEU A 147 13.13 0.78 10.25
CA LEU A 147 14.33 1.12 9.51
C LEU A 147 15.54 0.68 10.33
N ILE A 148 16.38 -0.15 9.75
CA ILE A 148 17.72 -0.41 10.29
C ILE A 148 18.69 0.44 9.48
N LEU A 149 19.44 1.28 10.19
CA LEU A 149 20.56 2.01 9.62
C LEU A 149 21.86 1.36 10.07
N GLU A 150 22.71 0.97 9.12
CA GLU A 150 23.97 0.29 9.39
C GLU A 150 25.16 1.07 8.84
N HIS A 151 26.24 1.11 9.61
CA HIS A 151 27.51 1.70 9.24
C HIS A 151 28.63 0.68 9.55
N LEU A 152 29.75 0.75 8.81
CA LEU A 152 30.85 -0.22 8.97
C LEU A 152 31.57 -0.10 10.33
N GLU A 153 31.66 1.13 10.85
CA GLU A 153 32.44 1.46 12.05
C GLU A 153 31.60 1.95 13.23
N LEU A 154 30.29 2.18 13.02
CA LEU A 154 29.41 2.75 14.03
C LEU A 154 28.27 1.80 14.32
N GLU A 155 27.76 1.85 15.56
CA GLU A 155 26.64 1.02 15.99
C GLU A 155 25.38 1.29 15.14
N PRO A 156 24.59 0.25 14.86
CA PRO A 156 23.39 0.36 14.06
C PRO A 156 22.32 1.17 14.79
N VAL A 157 21.43 1.82 14.03
CA VAL A 157 20.32 2.60 14.56
C VAL A 157 19.00 1.96 14.13
N LEU A 158 18.08 1.74 15.06
CA LEU A 158 16.72 1.28 14.77
C LEU A 158 15.74 2.44 14.90
N TYR A 159 14.99 2.71 13.83
CA TYR A 159 13.85 3.64 13.84
C TYR A 159 12.56 2.88 13.55
N ILE A 160 11.50 3.20 14.29
CA ILE A 160 10.15 2.71 14.07
C ILE A 160 9.29 3.89 13.63
N GLY A 161 8.47 3.68 12.59
CA GLY A 161 7.55 4.71 12.12
C GLY A 161 6.32 4.13 11.46
N SER A 162 5.30 4.95 11.20
CA SER A 162 4.11 4.54 10.46
C SER A 162 3.94 5.29 9.12
N GLY A 163 3.26 4.63 8.19
CA GLY A 163 2.99 5.12 6.85
C GLY A 163 1.49 5.17 6.56
N THR A 164 0.81 6.20 7.08
CA THR A 164 -0.67 6.31 7.04
C THR A 164 -1.18 7.33 6.02
N SER A 165 -0.42 7.59 4.95
CA SER A 165 -0.87 8.50 3.88
C SER A 165 -2.07 7.91 3.14
N ALA A 166 -3.16 8.67 3.02
CA ALA A 166 -4.34 8.22 2.26
C ALA A 166 -4.06 8.03 0.75
N SER A 167 -3.07 8.72 0.19
CA SER A 167 -2.78 8.67 -1.24
C SER A 167 -1.74 7.61 -1.61
N ALA A 168 -0.70 7.48 -0.79
CA ALA A 168 0.48 6.65 -1.09
C ALA A 168 0.72 5.53 -0.07
N GLY A 169 0.03 5.54 1.08
CA GLY A 169 0.27 4.60 2.17
C GLY A 169 1.74 4.59 2.63
N VAL A 170 2.21 3.42 3.04
CA VAL A 170 3.61 3.18 3.44
C VAL A 170 4.60 3.26 2.27
N GLN A 171 4.15 2.98 1.04
CA GLN A 171 5.00 3.07 -0.16
C GLN A 171 5.55 4.49 -0.37
N GLY A 172 4.78 5.51 0.02
CA GLY A 172 5.23 6.90 0.01
C GLY A 172 6.41 7.14 0.95
N ARG A 173 6.42 6.55 2.15
CA ARG A 173 7.54 6.63 3.10
C ARG A 173 8.76 5.88 2.57
N HIS A 174 8.57 4.66 2.10
CA HIS A 174 9.65 3.84 1.53
C HIS A 174 10.35 4.56 0.36
N THR A 175 9.57 5.13 -0.56
CA THR A 175 10.11 5.93 -1.67
C THR A 175 10.84 7.17 -1.18
N GLY A 176 10.30 7.87 -0.17
CA GLY A 176 10.93 9.03 0.45
C GLY A 176 12.34 8.71 0.97
N TYR A 177 12.49 7.63 1.72
CA TYR A 177 13.80 7.20 2.23
C TYR A 177 14.76 6.80 1.10
N LEU A 178 14.31 6.03 0.11
CA LEU A 178 15.16 5.60 -1.01
C LEU A 178 15.67 6.79 -1.85
N THR A 179 14.87 7.85 -1.96
CA THR A 179 15.18 9.02 -2.80
C THR A 179 15.76 10.19 -2.02
N GLY A 180 15.86 10.08 -0.69
CA GLY A 180 16.22 11.20 0.18
C GLY A 180 15.19 12.34 0.17
N SER A 181 13.94 12.07 -0.24
CA SER A 181 12.90 13.08 -0.39
C SER A 181 11.83 13.02 0.72
N GLY A 182 11.19 14.15 0.99
CA GLY A 182 10.14 14.28 2.00
C GLY A 182 10.67 14.51 3.42
N ASN A 183 9.79 14.31 4.40
CA ASN A 183 10.10 14.55 5.81
C ASN A 183 10.76 13.33 6.43
N ILE A 184 12.10 13.28 6.35
CA ILE A 184 12.93 12.26 7.00
C ILE A 184 13.13 12.66 8.48
N PRO A 185 12.91 11.75 9.44
CA PRO A 185 13.15 12.01 10.86
C PRO A 185 14.58 12.50 11.12
N VAL A 186 14.76 13.40 12.08
CA VAL A 186 16.03 14.12 12.29
C VAL A 186 17.21 13.16 12.54
N LEU A 187 17.04 12.15 13.40
CA LEU A 187 18.10 11.18 13.70
C LEU A 187 18.40 10.26 12.52
N VAL A 188 17.37 9.85 11.76
CA VAL A 188 17.54 9.07 10.52
C VAL A 188 18.31 9.90 9.49
N LYS A 189 17.97 11.18 9.32
CA LYS A 189 18.68 12.09 8.40
C LYS A 189 20.13 12.30 8.82
N LEU A 190 20.39 12.46 10.12
CA LEU A 190 21.75 12.59 10.66
C LEU A 190 22.58 11.34 10.37
N ALA A 191 22.05 10.15 10.62
CA ALA A 191 22.72 8.89 10.32
C ALA A 191 22.98 8.73 8.80
N LEU A 192 22.01 9.04 7.94
CA LEU A 192 22.21 9.00 6.49
C LEU A 192 23.35 9.95 6.04
N ASN A 193 23.44 11.15 6.63
CA ASN A 193 24.53 12.09 6.36
C ASN A 193 25.90 11.58 6.85
N GLN A 194 25.93 10.70 7.84
CA GLN A 194 27.14 10.04 8.35
C GLN A 194 27.54 8.82 7.52
N GLY A 195 26.86 8.53 6.41
CA GLY A 195 27.19 7.41 5.53
C GLY A 195 26.54 6.08 5.91
N TYR A 196 25.54 6.09 6.79
CA TYR A 196 24.78 4.89 7.09
C TYR A 196 24.00 4.40 5.84
N SER A 197 23.97 3.08 5.66
CA SER A 197 23.08 2.39 4.73
C SER A 197 21.75 2.07 5.40
N LEU A 198 20.64 2.07 4.65
CA LEU A 198 19.29 1.91 5.19
C LEU A 198 18.63 0.63 4.66
N CYS A 199 18.03 -0.14 5.58
CA CYS A 199 17.15 -1.26 5.29
C CYS A 199 15.73 -0.98 5.79
N PHE A 200 14.72 -1.16 4.94
CA PHE A 200 13.31 -0.86 5.22
C PHE A 200 12.51 -2.16 5.28
N GLY A 201 11.67 -2.34 6.31
CA GLY A 201 10.76 -3.47 6.40
C GLY A 201 9.50 -3.20 7.22
N MET A 202 8.39 -3.84 6.89
CA MET A 202 7.10 -3.66 7.58
C MET A 202 6.95 -4.65 8.74
N LEU A 203 6.49 -4.16 9.90
CA LEU A 203 6.20 -4.97 11.09
C LEU A 203 4.76 -5.45 11.13
N CYS A 204 3.81 -4.54 10.86
CA CYS A 204 2.40 -4.86 10.69
C CYS A 204 1.77 -3.93 9.66
N TRP A 205 0.67 -4.36 9.04
CA TRP A 205 -0.01 -3.59 8.00
C TRP A 205 -1.47 -3.97 7.84
N THR A 206 -2.21 -3.11 7.15
CA THR A 206 -3.60 -3.34 6.74
C THR A 206 -3.85 -2.65 5.38
N PRO A 207 -4.83 -3.09 4.58
CA PRO A 207 -5.22 -2.39 3.36
C PRO A 207 -5.55 -0.92 3.61
N LEU A 208 -5.49 -0.10 2.56
CA LEU A 208 -5.88 1.31 2.66
C LEU A 208 -7.34 1.43 3.17
N PRO A 209 -7.61 2.14 4.27
CA PRO A 209 -8.97 2.25 4.81
C PRO A 209 -9.87 3.09 3.92
N PRO A 210 -11.20 2.91 4.01
CA PRO A 210 -12.15 3.84 3.44
C PRO A 210 -12.11 5.19 4.18
N PRO A 211 -12.55 6.30 3.57
CA PRO A 211 -12.40 7.65 4.12
C PRO A 211 -12.94 7.84 5.55
N GLN A 212 -14.08 7.24 5.88
CA GLN A 212 -14.72 7.34 7.18
C GLN A 212 -13.92 6.70 8.31
N LEU A 213 -13.05 5.73 8.00
CA LEU A 213 -12.24 5.02 8.99
C LEU A 213 -10.83 5.63 9.16
N VAL A 214 -10.38 6.46 8.20
CA VAL A 214 -9.06 7.11 8.19
C VAL A 214 -8.68 7.75 9.53
N PRO A 215 -9.57 8.51 10.23
CA PRO A 215 -9.20 9.18 11.46
C PRO A 215 -8.84 8.24 12.60
N ARG A 216 -9.77 7.33 12.91
CA ARG A 216 -9.61 6.39 14.01
C ARG A 216 -8.51 5.38 13.71
N LEU A 217 -8.42 4.89 12.47
CA LEU A 217 -7.34 3.98 12.10
C LEU A 217 -5.97 4.67 12.17
N ARG A 218 -5.86 5.96 11.86
CA ARG A 218 -4.59 6.69 12.04
C ARG A 218 -4.21 6.77 13.51
N ALA A 219 -5.15 7.06 14.41
CA ALA A 219 -4.92 7.03 15.85
C ALA A 219 -4.42 5.65 16.31
N ARG A 220 -5.05 4.56 15.83
CA ARG A 220 -4.59 3.18 16.12
C ARG A 220 -3.16 2.96 15.65
N PHE A 221 -2.81 3.36 14.43
CA PHE A 221 -1.44 3.20 13.92
C PHE A 221 -0.40 4.02 14.70
N LEU A 222 -0.76 5.19 15.24
CA LEU A 222 0.13 5.93 16.15
C LEU A 222 0.32 5.17 17.47
N ALA A 223 -0.73 4.56 18.03
CA ALA A 223 -0.59 3.70 19.21
C ALA A 223 0.30 2.49 18.93
N LEU A 224 0.06 1.78 17.82
CA LEU A 224 0.84 0.61 17.40
C LEU A 224 2.31 0.96 17.11
N GLU A 225 2.58 2.10 16.47
CA GLU A 225 3.93 2.61 16.27
C GLU A 225 4.65 2.82 17.61
N SER A 226 3.95 3.35 18.62
CA SER A 226 4.50 3.52 19.96
C SER A 226 4.75 2.18 20.66
N VAL A 227 3.82 1.22 20.56
CA VAL A 227 4.02 -0.15 21.09
C VAL A 227 5.31 -0.75 20.54
N PHE A 228 5.51 -0.73 19.21
CA PHE A 228 6.72 -1.27 18.60
C PHE A 228 7.98 -0.44 18.94
N ALA A 229 7.86 0.87 19.07
CA ALA A 229 8.98 1.72 19.47
C ALA A 229 9.46 1.42 20.91
N VAL A 230 8.53 1.11 21.81
CA VAL A 230 8.84 0.73 23.20
C VAL A 230 9.41 -0.68 23.24
N ILE A 231 8.70 -1.68 22.69
CA ILE A 231 9.13 -3.09 22.68
C ILE A 231 10.54 -3.24 22.13
N PHE A 232 10.84 -2.63 20.98
CA PHE A 232 12.16 -2.73 20.35
C PHE A 232 13.16 -1.67 20.83
N CYS A 233 12.89 -0.93 21.91
CA CYS A 233 13.78 0.09 22.46
C CYS A 233 14.24 1.14 21.41
N ALA A 234 13.40 1.46 20.44
CA ALA A 234 13.76 2.31 19.30
C ALA A 234 13.65 3.82 19.61
N CYS A 235 13.02 4.19 20.73
CA CYS A 235 12.93 5.58 21.20
C CYS A 235 14.05 5.92 22.18
N VAL A 236 14.62 7.13 22.10
CA VAL A 236 15.58 7.65 23.10
C VAL A 236 14.93 7.57 24.48
N LYS A 237 15.68 7.08 25.48
CA LYS A 237 15.18 6.94 26.85
C LYS A 237 14.81 8.31 27.40
N MET A 238 13.56 8.45 27.84
CA MET A 238 13.09 9.62 28.58
C MET A 238 12.88 9.25 30.05
N ILE A 239 12.99 10.24 30.95
CA ILE A 239 12.71 10.04 32.39
C ILE A 239 11.30 9.48 32.59
N MET A 240 10.36 9.91 31.74
CA MET A 240 8.96 9.52 31.83
C MET A 240 8.71 8.07 31.44
N ASP A 241 9.62 7.44 30.70
CA ASP A 241 9.50 6.03 30.35
C ASP A 241 9.47 5.19 31.63
N ASP A 242 10.37 5.50 32.57
CA ASP A 242 10.49 4.79 33.85
C ASP A 242 9.31 5.09 34.80
N VAL A 243 8.58 6.19 34.58
CA VAL A 243 7.47 6.63 35.44
C VAL A 243 6.12 6.12 34.94
N PHE A 244 5.89 6.16 33.64
CA PHE A 244 4.57 5.93 33.07
C PHE A 244 4.43 4.63 32.29
N ILE A 245 5.52 4.09 31.75
CA ILE A 245 5.51 2.86 30.95
C ILE A 245 6.65 1.89 31.33
N PRO A 246 7.01 1.72 32.62
CA PRO A 246 8.09 0.79 33.00
C PRO A 246 7.79 -0.65 32.53
N ASP A 247 6.51 -1.04 32.57
CA ASP A 247 6.05 -2.40 32.34
C ASP A 247 5.73 -2.73 30.86
N PHE A 248 6.15 -1.86 29.92
CA PHE A 248 5.92 -2.06 28.48
C PHE A 248 7.15 -2.57 27.73
N PHE A 249 8.29 -2.71 28.40
CA PHE A 249 9.54 -3.17 27.79
C PHE A 249 9.70 -4.68 27.95
N LEU A 250 9.65 -5.42 26.84
CA LEU A 250 9.94 -6.87 26.83
C LEU A 250 11.42 -7.17 27.11
N TRP A 251 12.32 -6.25 26.75
CA TRP A 251 13.75 -6.37 26.96
C TRP A 251 14.31 -5.07 27.50
N SER A 252 15.37 -5.16 28.30
CA SER A 252 16.07 -3.97 28.77
C SER A 252 16.81 -3.30 27.62
N ARG A 253 16.92 -1.97 27.69
CA ARG A 253 17.66 -1.16 26.71
C ARG A 253 19.16 -1.53 26.62
N ALA A 254 19.70 -2.23 27.61
CA ALA A 254 21.09 -2.70 27.62
C ALA A 254 21.27 -4.04 26.87
N GLU A 255 20.19 -4.79 26.63
CA GLU A 255 20.24 -6.09 25.94
C GLU A 255 20.18 -5.96 24.42
N VAL A 256 19.68 -4.84 23.90
CA VAL A 256 19.60 -4.59 22.45
C VAL A 256 20.95 -4.13 21.88
N THR A 257 21.20 -4.46 20.62
CA THR A 257 22.48 -4.19 19.93
C THR A 257 22.43 -2.97 19.01
N TRP A 258 21.41 -2.14 19.13
CA TRP A 258 21.19 -0.95 18.30
C TRP A 258 20.91 0.29 19.17
N LYS A 259 21.23 1.45 18.60
CA LYS A 259 20.85 2.76 19.15
C LYS A 259 19.40 3.11 18.77
N PRO A 260 18.70 3.89 19.60
CA PRO A 260 17.38 4.41 19.27
C PRO A 260 17.44 5.46 18.15
N GLY A 261 16.53 5.35 17.18
CA GLY A 261 16.36 6.30 16.08
C GLY A 261 15.13 7.20 16.23
N CYS A 262 14.22 6.92 17.16
CA CYS A 262 13.05 7.74 17.47
C CYS A 262 13.36 8.72 18.59
N THR A 263 12.87 9.96 18.47
CA THR A 263 13.09 11.03 19.48
C THR A 263 11.97 11.13 20.52
N HIS A 264 10.81 10.59 20.20
CA HIS A 264 9.61 10.57 21.04
C HIS A 264 8.72 9.40 20.59
N LEU A 265 7.75 9.04 21.42
CA LEU A 265 6.67 8.13 21.04
C LEU A 265 5.64 8.85 20.18
N SER A 266 5.10 8.16 19.19
CA SER A 266 4.07 8.69 18.29
C SER A 266 2.74 9.02 18.99
N LEU A 267 2.56 8.64 20.27
CA LEU A 267 1.41 9.03 21.10
C LEU A 267 1.22 10.55 21.22
N SER A 268 2.30 11.34 21.17
CA SER A 268 2.17 12.80 21.24
C SER A 268 1.83 13.45 19.90
N GLU A 269 1.79 12.68 18.81
CA GLU A 269 1.47 13.21 17.49
C GLU A 269 -0.03 13.50 17.31
N SER A 270 -0.35 14.47 16.45
CA SER A 270 -1.74 14.82 16.13
C SER A 270 -2.37 13.80 15.18
N VAL A 271 -3.59 13.37 15.53
CA VAL A 271 -4.47 12.57 14.67
C VAL A 271 -5.05 13.51 13.60
N ARG A 272 -4.29 13.78 12.53
CA ARG A 272 -4.66 14.71 11.43
C ARG A 272 -5.90 14.25 10.66
N ALA A 273 -7.09 14.32 11.24
CA ALA A 273 -8.20 13.58 10.65
C ALA A 273 -9.63 13.98 11.07
N ASP A 274 -9.84 15.12 11.71
CA ASP A 274 -11.20 15.66 11.94
C ASP A 274 -12.13 14.64 12.64
N LEU A 275 -11.71 14.12 13.81
CA LEU A 275 -12.41 13.05 14.57
C LEU A 275 -13.85 13.40 14.97
N GLU A 276 -14.20 14.68 14.97
CA GLU A 276 -15.52 15.21 15.32
C GLU A 276 -16.54 15.09 14.18
N LEU A 277 -16.09 14.86 12.94
CA LEU A 277 -16.96 14.75 11.78
C LEU A 277 -17.70 13.41 11.73
N THR A 278 -18.92 13.43 11.20
CA THR A 278 -19.67 12.20 10.91
C THR A 278 -19.02 11.40 9.78
N GLU A 279 -19.43 10.15 9.59
CA GLU A 279 -18.90 9.31 8.51
C GLU A 279 -19.17 9.91 7.12
N GLU A 280 -20.36 10.49 6.91
CA GLU A 280 -20.74 11.17 5.68
C GLU A 280 -19.90 12.43 5.45
N GLU A 281 -19.68 13.22 6.51
CA GLU A 281 -18.85 14.42 6.47
C GLU A 281 -17.38 14.07 6.16
N LEU A 282 -16.87 12.96 6.69
CA LEU A 282 -15.53 12.47 6.40
C LEU A 282 -15.36 12.06 4.93
N VAL A 283 -16.38 11.38 4.36
CA VAL A 283 -16.40 11.05 2.92
C VAL A 283 -16.43 12.31 2.07
N LEU A 284 -17.28 13.28 2.41
CA LEU A 284 -17.35 14.57 1.71
C LEU A 284 -16.03 15.35 1.83
N ALA A 285 -15.45 15.42 3.02
CA ALA A 285 -14.18 16.08 3.27
C ALA A 285 -13.03 15.42 2.48
N HIS A 286 -13.05 14.10 2.33
CA HIS A 286 -12.09 13.38 1.50
C HIS A 286 -12.21 13.78 0.03
N GLU A 287 -13.42 13.80 -0.53
CA GLU A 287 -13.66 14.23 -1.92
C GLU A 287 -13.20 15.68 -2.14
N LEU A 288 -13.53 16.59 -1.23
CA LEU A 288 -13.05 17.97 -1.27
C LEU A 288 -11.52 18.07 -1.21
N ARG A 289 -10.85 17.23 -0.41
CA ARG A 289 -9.38 17.16 -0.37
C ARG A 289 -8.81 16.67 -1.70
N LEU A 290 -9.42 15.68 -2.35
CA LEU A 290 -9.00 15.22 -3.68
C LEU A 290 -9.10 16.35 -4.71
N GLN A 291 -10.23 17.06 -4.75
CA GLN A 291 -10.43 18.20 -5.64
C GLN A 291 -9.42 19.32 -5.38
N ARG A 292 -9.19 19.68 -4.11
CA ARG A 292 -8.17 20.67 -3.72
C ARG A 292 -6.76 20.25 -4.13
N ASN A 293 -6.42 18.97 -4.02
CA ASN A 293 -5.12 18.44 -4.43
C ASN A 293 -4.93 18.50 -5.96
N VAL A 294 -5.96 18.20 -6.73
CA VAL A 294 -5.96 18.37 -8.19
C VAL A 294 -5.76 19.85 -8.54
N ALA A 295 -6.55 20.75 -7.96
CA ALA A 295 -6.43 22.19 -8.19
C ALA A 295 -5.06 22.75 -7.76
N LYS A 296 -4.51 22.30 -6.62
CA LYS A 296 -3.15 22.65 -6.17
C LYS A 296 -2.10 22.20 -7.19
N THR A 297 -2.22 20.98 -7.71
CA THR A 297 -1.30 20.44 -8.72
C THR A 297 -1.39 21.22 -10.02
N GLN A 298 -2.60 21.55 -10.48
CA GLN A 298 -2.82 22.38 -11.66
C GLN A 298 -2.23 23.79 -11.50
N ARG A 299 -2.46 24.46 -10.36
CA ARG A 299 -1.85 25.77 -10.06
C ARG A 299 -0.33 25.71 -10.04
N CYS A 300 0.25 24.68 -9.43
CA CYS A 300 1.70 24.48 -9.42
C CYS A 300 2.26 24.30 -10.84
N ARG A 301 1.60 23.49 -11.68
CA ARG A 301 2.00 23.30 -13.09
C ARG A 301 1.85 24.57 -13.91
N LYS A 302 0.75 25.31 -13.72
CA LYS A 302 0.51 26.60 -14.37
C LYS A 302 1.61 27.59 -14.01
N ARG A 303 1.89 27.78 -12.71
CA ARG A 303 2.94 28.68 -12.23
C ARG A 303 4.31 28.32 -12.82
N LYS A 304 4.71 27.04 -12.81
CA LYS A 304 5.99 26.61 -13.41
C LYS A 304 6.07 26.89 -14.90
N ARG A 305 4.95 26.82 -15.63
CA ARG A 305 4.90 27.15 -17.05
C ARG A 305 5.00 28.66 -17.29
N GLU A 306 4.36 29.47 -16.44
CA GLU A 306 4.42 30.94 -16.51
C GLU A 306 5.81 31.48 -16.11
N GLU A 307 6.50 30.82 -15.18
CA GLU A 307 7.87 31.16 -14.78
C GLU A 307 8.89 30.92 -15.91
N ASP A 308 8.83 29.75 -16.55
CA ASP A 308 9.70 29.39 -17.67
C ASP A 308 9.06 28.26 -18.49
N GLU A 309 8.39 28.62 -19.60
CA GLU A 309 7.68 27.67 -20.45
C GLU A 309 8.64 26.68 -21.13
N GLU A 310 9.80 27.16 -21.59
CA GLU A 310 10.78 26.33 -22.28
C GLU A 310 11.36 25.27 -21.34
N LEU A 311 11.84 25.67 -20.17
CA LEU A 311 12.36 24.74 -19.16
C LEU A 311 11.27 23.77 -18.68
N TYR A 312 10.02 24.21 -18.54
CA TYR A 312 8.91 23.33 -18.19
C TYR A 312 8.67 22.25 -19.26
N LEU A 313 8.67 22.62 -20.55
CA LEU A 313 8.51 21.69 -21.66
C LEU A 313 9.69 20.73 -21.77
N GLN A 314 10.93 21.24 -21.65
CA GLN A 314 12.15 20.42 -21.64
C GLN A 314 12.12 19.40 -20.49
N ASN A 315 11.75 19.81 -19.28
CA ASN A 315 11.63 18.91 -18.13
C ASN A 315 10.56 17.83 -18.34
N ASN A 316 9.40 18.17 -18.91
CA ASN A 316 8.37 17.17 -19.22
C ASN A 316 8.84 16.18 -20.30
N LEU A 317 9.55 16.65 -21.32
CA LEU A 317 10.12 15.79 -22.36
C LEU A 317 11.16 14.84 -21.76
N ALA A 318 12.09 15.36 -20.95
CA ALA A 318 13.10 14.55 -20.27
C ALA A 318 12.48 13.51 -19.33
N GLN A 319 11.45 13.88 -18.56
CA GLN A 319 10.70 12.94 -17.71
C GLN A 319 10.00 11.86 -18.54
N HIS A 320 9.37 12.22 -19.67
CA HIS A 320 8.71 11.28 -20.55
C HIS A 320 9.71 10.32 -21.22
N GLN A 321 10.87 10.82 -21.66
CA GLN A 321 11.95 10.00 -22.23
C GLN A 321 12.50 9.02 -21.18
N ALA A 322 12.88 9.52 -20.00
CA ALA A 322 13.38 8.69 -18.91
C ALA A 322 12.34 7.65 -18.44
N TRP A 323 11.05 7.97 -18.49
CA TRP A 323 10.00 7.00 -18.21
C TRP A 323 9.87 5.96 -19.33
N SER A 324 9.94 6.38 -20.59
CA SER A 324 9.83 5.51 -21.76
C SER A 324 10.97 4.50 -21.84
N GLU A 325 12.20 4.94 -21.56
CA GLU A 325 13.40 4.09 -21.49
C GLU A 325 13.31 3.03 -20.40
N ARG A 326 12.79 3.41 -19.22
CA ARG A 326 12.56 2.48 -18.11
C ARG A 326 11.39 1.51 -18.35
N ASN A 327 10.46 1.85 -19.25
CA ASN A 327 9.20 1.11 -19.43
C ASN A 327 8.88 0.80 -20.91
N PRO A 328 9.80 0.20 -21.70
CA PRO A 328 9.60 0.01 -23.14
C PRO A 328 8.40 -0.88 -23.46
N GLY A 329 8.13 -1.91 -22.63
CA GLY A 329 6.94 -2.76 -22.76
C GLY A 329 5.65 -1.95 -22.63
N ARG A 330 5.56 -1.08 -21.62
CA ARG A 330 4.38 -0.27 -21.37
C ARG A 330 4.14 0.79 -22.46
N VAL A 331 5.22 1.37 -22.98
CA VAL A 331 5.15 2.29 -24.13
C VAL A 331 4.54 1.59 -25.34
N ASN A 332 4.99 0.36 -25.63
CA ASN A 332 4.48 -0.43 -26.76
C ASN A 332 3.01 -0.83 -26.58
N GLU A 333 2.60 -1.18 -25.36
CA GLU A 333 1.20 -1.44 -25.01
C GLU A 333 0.32 -0.21 -25.25
N ILE A 334 0.69 0.95 -24.69
CA ILE A 334 -0.05 2.20 -24.89
C ILE A 334 -0.14 2.55 -26.37
N ALA A 335 0.96 2.42 -27.11
CA ALA A 335 0.95 2.68 -28.55
C ALA A 335 0.04 1.70 -29.32
N ALA A 336 -0.04 0.43 -28.89
CA ALA A 336 -0.95 -0.54 -29.47
C ALA A 336 -2.42 -0.18 -29.18
N ASP A 337 -2.73 0.19 -27.93
CA ASP A 337 -4.08 0.59 -27.52
C ASP A 337 -4.56 1.84 -28.27
N VAL A 338 -3.69 2.84 -28.43
CA VAL A 338 -3.99 4.05 -29.21
C VAL A 338 -4.29 3.70 -30.67
N ARG A 339 -3.50 2.81 -31.29
CA ARG A 339 -3.74 2.36 -32.67
C ARG A 339 -5.03 1.56 -32.81
N ASN A 340 -5.36 0.71 -31.84
CA ASN A 340 -6.61 -0.06 -31.85
C ASN A 340 -7.82 0.87 -31.70
N LYS A 341 -7.78 1.78 -30.72
CA LYS A 341 -8.84 2.79 -30.53
C LYS A 341 -9.04 3.67 -31.76
N ALA A 342 -7.98 4.02 -32.49
CA ALA A 342 -8.08 4.76 -33.75
C ALA A 342 -8.80 3.96 -34.84
N LYS A 343 -8.58 2.64 -34.93
CA LYS A 343 -9.28 1.76 -35.87
C LYS A 343 -10.74 1.56 -35.49
N ASP A 344 -11.03 1.35 -34.21
CA ASP A 344 -12.37 1.12 -33.70
C ASP A 344 -13.27 2.34 -33.91
N LEU A 345 -12.71 3.54 -33.66
CA LEU A 345 -13.37 4.81 -33.96
C LEU A 345 -13.36 5.17 -35.45
N GLN A 346 -12.77 4.33 -36.31
CA GLN A 346 -12.61 4.58 -37.74
C GLN A 346 -12.00 5.95 -38.06
N ARG A 347 -11.12 6.45 -37.18
CA ARG A 347 -10.60 7.83 -37.24
C ARG A 347 -9.87 8.14 -38.54
N PHE A 348 -9.19 7.14 -39.09
CA PHE A 348 -8.42 7.24 -40.33
C PHE A 348 -8.96 6.25 -41.35
N ARG A 349 -10.26 6.40 -41.69
CA ARG A 349 -10.95 5.54 -42.67
C ARG A 349 -10.78 6.08 -44.08
N CYS A 350 -10.45 5.18 -45.00
CA CYS A 350 -10.60 5.40 -46.43
C CYS A 350 -11.96 4.86 -46.87
N GLU A 351 -12.87 5.75 -47.28
CA GLU A 351 -14.22 5.37 -47.73
C GLU A 351 -14.20 4.53 -49.02
N VAL A 352 -13.30 4.85 -49.96
CA VAL A 352 -13.20 4.14 -51.26
C VAL A 352 -12.81 2.67 -51.09
N CYS A 353 -11.87 2.39 -50.18
CA CYS A 353 -11.32 1.05 -49.98
C CYS A 353 -11.94 0.32 -48.78
N ASP A 354 -12.76 1.02 -47.99
CA ASP A 354 -13.22 0.58 -46.66
C ASP A 354 -12.04 0.07 -45.81
N HIS A 355 -11.01 0.91 -45.70
CA HIS A 355 -9.77 0.60 -44.98
C HIS A 355 -9.60 1.51 -43.78
N ASN A 356 -9.50 0.93 -42.58
CA ASN A 356 -9.26 1.66 -41.33
C ASN A 356 -7.77 1.61 -40.97
N ALA A 357 -7.08 2.71 -41.23
CA ALA A 357 -5.66 2.84 -40.89
C ALA A 357 -5.46 3.09 -39.38
N ALA A 358 -4.32 2.66 -38.86
CA ALA A 358 -3.96 2.86 -37.45
C ALA A 358 -3.51 4.28 -37.13
N THR A 359 -3.01 5.00 -38.12
CA THR A 359 -2.43 6.36 -38.02
C THR A 359 -2.70 7.13 -39.31
N GLN A 360 -2.65 8.46 -39.26
CA GLN A 360 -2.77 9.31 -40.45
C GLN A 360 -1.71 8.97 -41.50
N HIS A 361 -0.45 8.84 -41.11
CA HIS A 361 0.64 8.45 -42.02
C HIS A 361 0.39 7.13 -42.76
N ALA A 362 -0.25 6.15 -42.10
CA ALA A 362 -0.61 4.89 -42.73
C ALA A 362 -1.78 5.06 -43.73
N LEU A 363 -2.72 5.97 -43.45
CA LEU A 363 -3.76 6.36 -44.40
C LEU A 363 -3.14 7.08 -45.61
N ASP A 364 -2.29 8.08 -45.38
CA ASP A 364 -1.62 8.82 -46.47
C ASP A 364 -0.83 7.87 -47.37
N SER A 365 -0.07 6.96 -46.75
CA SER A 365 0.66 5.91 -47.48
C SER A 365 -0.28 4.98 -48.26
N HIS A 366 -1.45 4.64 -47.70
CA HIS A 366 -2.47 3.84 -48.38
C HIS A 366 -3.04 4.57 -49.61
N LEU A 367 -3.35 5.87 -49.48
CA LEU A 367 -3.90 6.70 -50.55
C LEU A 367 -2.93 6.79 -51.75
N LEU A 368 -1.62 6.79 -51.49
CA LEU A 368 -0.59 6.82 -52.54
C LEU A 368 -0.38 5.47 -53.24
N THR A 369 -0.99 4.37 -52.77
CA THR A 369 -0.82 3.07 -53.43
C THR A 369 -1.54 3.02 -54.77
N LYS A 370 -0.92 2.40 -55.78
CA LYS A 370 -1.56 2.14 -57.08
C LYS A 370 -2.92 1.43 -56.93
N ALA A 371 -3.05 0.55 -55.92
CA ALA A 371 -4.30 -0.14 -55.63
C ALA A 371 -5.43 0.81 -55.19
N HIS A 372 -5.12 1.82 -54.36
CA HIS A 372 -6.09 2.85 -53.99
C HIS A 372 -6.48 3.70 -55.20
N LEU A 373 -5.49 4.18 -55.98
CA LEU A 373 -5.74 4.97 -57.19
C LEU A 373 -6.59 4.20 -58.24
N ASP A 374 -6.35 2.89 -58.39
CA ASP A 374 -7.17 2.02 -59.25
C ASP A 374 -8.62 1.91 -58.72
N ALA A 375 -8.80 1.83 -57.40
CA ALA A 375 -10.12 1.75 -56.76
C ALA A 375 -10.90 3.05 -56.84
N GLU A 376 -10.21 4.19 -56.69
CA GLU A 376 -10.77 5.52 -56.86
C GLU A 376 -11.28 5.73 -58.29
N LYS A 377 -10.45 5.39 -59.30
CA LYS A 377 -10.87 5.44 -60.72
C LYS A 377 -12.08 4.55 -61.02
N ALA A 378 -12.21 3.42 -60.34
CA ALA A 378 -13.32 2.49 -60.53
C ALA A 378 -14.59 2.88 -59.74
N GLY A 379 -14.53 3.89 -58.86
CA GLY A 379 -15.63 4.30 -57.99
C GLY A 379 -16.10 3.23 -57.00
N ARG A 380 -15.33 2.15 -56.83
CA ARG A 380 -15.64 1.03 -55.94
C ARG A 380 -14.37 0.33 -55.52
N LYS A 381 -14.45 -0.39 -54.39
CA LYS A 381 -13.38 -1.28 -53.95
C LYS A 381 -13.03 -2.29 -55.04
N VAL A 382 -11.89 -2.11 -55.69
CA VAL A 382 -11.34 -3.08 -56.63
C VAL A 382 -10.72 -4.20 -55.78
N LEU A 383 -11.51 -5.21 -55.47
CA LEU A 383 -11.00 -6.47 -54.95
C LEU A 383 -10.16 -7.11 -56.06
N LYS A 384 -8.84 -6.88 -56.05
CA LYS A 384 -7.95 -7.64 -56.93
C LYS A 384 -8.13 -9.11 -56.56
N PRO A 385 -8.62 -9.97 -57.48
CA PRO A 385 -8.69 -11.39 -57.19
C PRO A 385 -7.29 -11.85 -56.80
N LEU A 386 -7.20 -12.63 -55.71
CA LEU A 386 -5.93 -13.18 -55.28
C LEU A 386 -5.32 -13.91 -56.48
N SER A 387 -4.08 -13.55 -56.86
CA SER A 387 -3.37 -14.26 -57.93
C SER A 387 -3.39 -15.77 -57.65
N ALA A 388 -3.41 -16.61 -58.70
CA ALA A 388 -3.34 -18.06 -58.54
C ALA A 388 -2.16 -18.49 -57.64
N ALA A 389 -1.02 -17.79 -57.74
CA ALA A 389 0.13 -18.01 -56.86
C ALA A 389 -0.12 -17.66 -55.37
N ALA A 390 -0.95 -16.65 -55.09
CA ALA A 390 -1.35 -16.31 -53.71
C ALA A 390 -2.34 -17.34 -53.15
N LEU A 391 -3.30 -17.79 -53.96
CA LEU A 391 -4.23 -18.87 -53.59
C LEU A 391 -3.49 -20.17 -53.33
N ASN A 392 -2.58 -20.57 -54.21
CA ASN A 392 -1.74 -21.77 -54.03
C ASN A 392 -0.87 -21.68 -52.78
N ARG A 393 -0.29 -20.51 -52.48
CA ARG A 393 0.46 -20.29 -51.24
C ARG A 393 -0.42 -20.40 -50.00
N ARG A 394 -1.67 -19.92 -50.06
CA ARG A 394 -2.63 -20.04 -48.96
C ARG A 394 -3.04 -21.50 -48.74
N ALA A 395 -3.43 -22.20 -49.82
CA ALA A 395 -3.77 -23.62 -49.78
C ALA A 395 -2.61 -24.49 -49.26
N SER A 396 -1.38 -24.23 -49.72
CA SER A 396 -0.18 -24.93 -49.24
C SER A 396 0.07 -24.71 -47.75
N ARG A 397 -0.11 -23.48 -47.25
CA ARG A 397 0.01 -23.17 -45.80
C ARG A 397 -1.08 -23.83 -44.96
N GLU A 398 -2.31 -23.84 -45.45
CA GLU A 398 -3.44 -24.50 -44.80
C GLU A 398 -3.22 -26.02 -44.76
N ALA A 399 -2.76 -26.63 -45.85
CA ALA A 399 -2.37 -28.04 -45.89
C ALA A 399 -1.20 -28.35 -44.93
N ALA A 400 -0.19 -27.48 -44.85
CA ALA A 400 0.93 -27.65 -43.92
C ALA A 400 0.48 -27.60 -42.44
N ILE A 401 -0.50 -26.76 -42.10
CA ILE A 401 -1.12 -26.72 -40.77
C ILE A 401 -1.92 -28.00 -40.53
N ALA A 402 -2.82 -28.36 -41.45
CA ALA A 402 -3.70 -29.52 -41.33
C ALA A 402 -2.90 -30.82 -41.16
N ASN A 403 -1.84 -30.97 -41.96
CA ASN A 403 -0.94 -32.12 -41.91
C ASN A 403 0.14 -32.00 -40.81
N ARG A 404 0.10 -30.94 -39.99
CA ARG A 404 1.08 -30.69 -38.90
C ARG A 404 2.54 -30.78 -39.35
N VAL A 405 2.84 -30.40 -40.60
CA VAL A 405 4.19 -30.55 -41.21
C VAL A 405 5.27 -29.82 -40.43
N HIS A 406 4.94 -28.64 -39.88
CA HIS A 406 5.83 -27.84 -39.04
C HIS A 406 5.24 -27.66 -37.64
N TYR A 407 5.25 -28.73 -36.85
CA TYR A 407 4.59 -28.79 -35.56
C TYR A 407 5.54 -28.66 -34.37
N CYS A 408 5.07 -27.98 -33.33
CA CYS A 408 5.75 -27.79 -32.06
C CYS A 408 5.04 -28.57 -30.95
N ALA A 409 5.57 -29.73 -30.56
CA ALA A 409 4.96 -30.58 -29.55
C ALA A 409 4.82 -29.92 -28.16
N PRO A 410 5.81 -29.18 -27.62
CA PRO A 410 5.67 -28.53 -26.31
C PRO A 410 4.51 -27.53 -26.22
N CYS A 411 4.14 -26.90 -27.34
CA CYS A 411 3.09 -25.89 -27.38
C CYS A 411 1.81 -26.37 -28.10
N ASP A 412 1.76 -27.63 -28.52
CA ASP A 412 0.73 -28.21 -29.40
C ASP A 412 0.31 -27.29 -30.57
N LYS A 413 1.30 -26.74 -31.27
CA LYS A 413 1.08 -25.71 -32.30
C LYS A 413 1.65 -26.10 -33.66
N ALA A 414 0.78 -26.18 -34.67
CA ALA A 414 1.18 -26.28 -36.07
C ALA A 414 1.50 -24.89 -36.66
N CYS A 415 2.58 -24.79 -37.43
CA CYS A 415 3.04 -23.57 -38.09
C CYS A 415 2.90 -23.68 -39.62
N THR A 416 2.76 -22.54 -40.28
CA THR A 416 2.59 -22.45 -41.74
C THR A 416 3.85 -22.74 -42.56
N SER A 417 5.02 -22.64 -41.93
CA SER A 417 6.33 -22.86 -42.58
C SER A 417 7.38 -23.27 -41.55
N SER A 418 8.50 -23.81 -42.01
CA SER A 418 9.65 -24.14 -41.15
C SER A 418 10.25 -22.89 -40.48
N THR A 419 10.32 -21.77 -41.20
CA THR A 419 10.76 -20.47 -40.66
C THR A 419 9.85 -19.98 -39.54
N ASP A 420 8.53 -20.17 -39.68
CA ASP A 420 7.57 -19.81 -38.64
C ASP A 420 7.73 -20.66 -37.38
N LEU A 421 7.99 -21.96 -37.55
CA LEU A 421 8.28 -22.86 -36.44
C LEU A 421 9.56 -22.46 -35.71
N LYS A 422 10.63 -22.13 -36.44
CA LYS A 422 11.89 -21.64 -35.84
C LYS A 422 11.65 -20.38 -35.01
N ARG A 423 11.01 -19.37 -35.60
CA ARG A 423 10.64 -18.14 -34.91
C ARG A 423 9.72 -18.37 -33.72
N HIS A 424 8.82 -19.34 -33.79
CA HIS A 424 7.97 -19.73 -32.66
C HIS A 424 8.80 -20.28 -31.50
N LYS A 425 9.77 -21.15 -31.78
CA LYS A 425 10.67 -21.72 -30.77
C LYS A 425 11.58 -20.67 -30.13
N ASP A 426 11.97 -19.64 -30.89
CA ASP A 426 12.84 -18.57 -30.39
C ASP A 426 12.13 -17.60 -29.43
N LYS A 427 10.78 -17.53 -29.44
CA LYS A 427 10.01 -16.63 -28.57
C LYS A 427 10.11 -17.04 -27.11
N GLN A 428 10.23 -16.05 -26.22
CA GLN A 428 10.33 -16.26 -24.76
C GLN A 428 9.19 -17.13 -24.20
N LYS A 429 7.95 -16.90 -24.66
CA LYS A 429 6.79 -17.71 -24.24
C LYS A 429 6.95 -19.20 -24.52
N HIS A 430 7.60 -19.60 -25.62
CA HIS A 430 7.89 -21.01 -25.88
C HIS A 430 8.92 -21.55 -24.90
N LYS A 431 10.00 -20.80 -24.67
CA LYS A 431 11.05 -21.15 -23.69
C LYS A 431 10.47 -21.34 -22.29
N ASP A 432 9.58 -20.46 -21.85
CA ASP A 432 8.92 -20.55 -20.54
C ASP A 432 8.04 -21.80 -20.43
N ILE A 433 7.31 -22.17 -21.49
CA ILE A 433 6.49 -23.38 -21.53
C ILE A 433 7.38 -24.63 -21.45
N VAL A 434 8.47 -24.67 -22.22
CA VAL A 434 9.43 -25.77 -22.19
C VAL A 434 10.06 -25.91 -20.82
N ALA A 435 10.50 -24.80 -20.20
CA ALA A 435 11.06 -24.80 -18.86
C ALA A 435 10.06 -25.31 -17.81
N ARG A 436 8.79 -24.89 -17.89
CA ARG A 436 7.72 -25.41 -17.01
C ARG A 436 7.48 -26.91 -17.21
N GLN A 437 7.52 -27.41 -18.44
CA GLN A 437 7.36 -28.83 -18.73
C GLN A 437 8.55 -29.66 -18.22
N GLN A 438 9.77 -29.13 -18.32
CA GLN A 438 10.97 -29.76 -17.78
C GLN A 438 10.93 -29.80 -16.24
N ALA A 439 10.53 -28.70 -15.60
CA ALA A 439 10.38 -28.62 -14.14
C ALA A 439 9.30 -29.55 -13.58
N ARG A 440 8.32 -30.00 -14.38
CA ARG A 440 7.31 -30.99 -13.98
C ARG A 440 7.77 -32.44 -14.08
N LYS A 441 8.89 -32.70 -14.78
CA LYS A 441 9.46 -34.05 -14.95
C LYS A 441 10.53 -34.36 -13.91
N GLN A 442 11.04 -33.33 -13.24
CA GLN A 442 11.89 -33.41 -12.06
C GLN A 442 10.98 -33.45 -10.83
#